data_AF-A0A1F8TUC3-F1
#
_entry.id   AF-A0A1F8TUC3-F1
#
_cell.length_a   1.000
_cell.length_b   1.000
_cell.length_c   1.000
_cell.angle_alpha   90.00
_cell.angle_beta   90.00
_cell.angle_gamma   90.00
#
_symmetry.space_group_name_H-M   'P 1'
#
loop_
_entity.id
_entity.type
_entity.pdbx_description
1 polymer ?
#
loop_
_entity_poly.entity_id
_entity_poly.type
_entity_poly.pdbx_seq_one_letter_code
_entity_poly.pdbx_strand_id
1 'polypeptide(L)'
;MALGGIYNHFVSKDELFEAIIVDKHPYKRILPLVMETPGETAEEFLRNAFKVTVTELGKNPIYMKLMMIEMVEFNGRHGASMFKEIAPRVLPMFEQLLKVRKGLRISNPALFLRSFFGMIISYFITEMVTANSVISKLMPKDAADVYIDIYLHGILNSEG
;
A
#
# COMPACT_ATOMS: atom_id res chain seq x y z
N MET A 1 31.51 -15.23 13.13
CA MET A 1 30.48 -15.92 13.91
C MET A 1 29.20 -15.10 13.78
N ALA A 2 28.22 -15.54 12.99
CA ALA A 2 26.94 -14.83 12.82
C ALA A 2 25.84 -15.71 12.20
N LEU A 3 26.21 -16.68 11.37
CA LEU A 3 25.24 -17.56 10.71
C LEU A 3 24.53 -18.51 11.68
N GLY A 4 25.28 -19.12 12.62
CA GLY A 4 24.74 -20.10 13.56
C GLY A 4 23.73 -19.54 14.58
N GLY A 5 23.75 -18.22 14.87
CA GLY A 5 22.81 -17.61 15.79
C GLY A 5 21.41 -17.42 15.20
N ILE A 6 21.32 -17.12 13.90
CA ILE A 6 20.04 -16.92 13.19
C ILE A 6 19.34 -18.27 12.99
N TYR A 7 20.11 -19.33 12.66
CA TYR A 7 19.56 -20.68 12.46
C TYR A 7 19.15 -21.40 13.76
N ASN A 8 19.50 -20.85 14.93
CA ASN A 8 18.92 -21.30 16.21
C ASN A 8 17.48 -20.80 16.40
N HIS A 9 17.08 -19.74 15.69
CA HIS A 9 15.75 -19.13 15.79
C HIS A 9 14.88 -19.38 14.56
N PHE A 10 15.48 -19.60 13.40
CA PHE A 10 14.77 -19.82 12.14
C PHE A 10 15.35 -21.03 11.42
N VAL A 11 14.50 -22.00 11.11
CA VAL A 11 14.90 -23.26 10.47
C VAL A 11 15.24 -23.05 8.99
N SER A 12 14.74 -21.97 8.38
CA SER A 12 14.96 -21.68 6.96
C SER A 12 14.96 -20.18 6.64
N LYS A 13 15.43 -19.85 5.43
CA LYS A 13 15.31 -18.50 4.87
C LYS A 13 13.85 -18.07 4.71
N ASP A 14 12.96 -19.02 4.44
CA ASP A 14 11.52 -18.82 4.31
C ASP A 14 10.93 -18.31 5.63
N GLU A 15 11.17 -19.03 6.72
CA GLU A 15 10.69 -18.67 8.06
C GLU A 15 11.29 -17.33 8.55
N LEU A 16 12.58 -17.13 8.30
CA LEU A 16 13.25 -15.86 8.59
C LEU A 16 12.60 -14.70 7.83
N PHE A 17 12.33 -14.90 6.53
CA PHE A 17 11.74 -13.86 5.71
C PHE A 17 10.28 -13.59 6.09
N GLU A 18 9.48 -14.62 6.38
CA GLU A 18 8.11 -14.47 6.88
C GLU A 18 8.08 -13.60 8.15
N ALA A 19 8.96 -13.89 9.11
CA ALA A 19 9.08 -13.09 10.32
C ALA A 19 9.47 -11.63 10.03
N ILE A 20 10.40 -11.40 9.09
CA ILE A 20 10.80 -10.05 8.69
C ILE A 20 9.65 -9.31 8.00
N ILE A 21 9.00 -9.93 7.00
CA ILE A 21 7.98 -9.24 6.21
C ILE A 21 6.74 -8.95 7.04
N VAL A 22 6.33 -9.86 7.93
CA VAL A 22 5.23 -9.61 8.88
C VAL A 22 5.61 -8.53 9.89
N ASP A 23 6.84 -8.54 10.42
CA ASP A 23 7.26 -7.55 11.42
C ASP A 23 7.44 -6.15 10.82
N LYS A 24 8.09 -6.07 9.66
CA LYS A 24 8.49 -4.82 9.01
C LYS A 24 7.51 -4.32 7.95
N HIS A 25 6.36 -4.97 7.79
CA HIS A 25 5.40 -4.56 6.77
C HIS A 25 4.97 -3.10 6.96
N PRO A 26 4.90 -2.30 5.88
CA PRO A 26 4.53 -0.88 5.95
C PRO A 26 3.17 -0.61 6.60
N TYR A 27 2.25 -1.57 6.53
CA TYR A 27 0.89 -1.45 7.07
C TYR A 27 0.91 -1.03 8.55
N LYS A 28 1.88 -1.48 9.36
CA LYS A 28 1.97 -1.15 10.79
C LYS A 28 2.14 0.35 11.03
N ARG A 29 2.81 1.04 10.10
CA ARG A 29 3.03 2.49 10.16
C ARG A 29 1.93 3.26 9.43
N ILE A 30 1.57 2.80 8.24
CA ILE A 30 0.69 3.54 7.33
C ILE A 30 -0.76 3.48 7.79
N LEU A 31 -1.24 2.32 8.22
CA LEU A 31 -2.66 2.14 8.52
C LEU A 31 -3.14 3.05 9.67
N PRO A 32 -2.41 3.20 10.80
CA PRO A 32 -2.78 4.19 11.82
C PRO A 32 -2.84 5.62 11.27
N LEU A 33 -1.87 6.03 10.45
CA LEU A 33 -1.84 7.37 9.87
C LEU A 33 -3.00 7.63 8.91
N VAL A 34 -3.39 6.62 8.11
CA VAL A 34 -4.57 6.68 7.25
C VAL A 34 -5.84 6.81 8.09
N MET A 35 -5.95 6.12 9.23
CA MET A 35 -7.11 6.23 10.12
C MET A 35 -7.22 7.57 10.83
N GLU A 36 -6.09 8.24 11.08
CA GLU A 36 -6.03 9.60 11.67
C GLU A 36 -6.25 10.70 10.64
N THR A 37 -6.36 10.33 9.36
CA THR A 37 -6.49 11.28 8.27
C THR A 37 -7.92 11.83 8.20
N PRO A 38 -8.11 13.16 8.22
CA PRO A 38 -9.43 13.78 8.10
C PRO A 38 -10.00 13.61 6.67
N GLY A 39 -11.32 13.62 6.57
CA GLY A 39 -12.04 13.66 5.30
C GLY A 39 -13.54 13.62 5.52
N GLU A 40 -14.24 14.68 5.10
CA GLU A 40 -15.70 14.77 5.21
C GLU A 40 -16.40 14.05 4.05
N THR A 41 -15.70 13.92 2.91
CA THR A 41 -16.19 13.23 1.69
C THR A 41 -15.33 12.02 1.35
N ALA A 42 -15.87 11.15 0.47
CA ALA A 42 -15.13 10.02 -0.10
C ALA A 42 -13.85 10.49 -0.79
N GLU A 43 -13.96 11.56 -1.57
CA GLU A 43 -12.86 12.13 -2.32
C GLU A 43 -11.75 12.63 -1.38
N GLU A 44 -12.11 13.48 -0.42
CA GLU A 44 -11.15 14.08 0.50
C GLU A 44 -10.41 13.01 1.30
N PHE A 45 -11.15 12.04 1.84
CA PHE A 45 -10.56 10.93 2.58
C PHE A 45 -9.57 10.14 1.72
N LEU A 46 -9.94 9.79 0.48
CA LEU A 46 -9.09 8.97 -0.38
C LEU A 46 -7.87 9.73 -0.91
N ARG A 47 -8.00 11.03 -1.20
CA ARG A 47 -6.85 11.91 -1.52
C ARG A 47 -5.86 11.93 -0.38
N ASN A 48 -6.34 12.19 0.83
CA ASN A 48 -5.47 12.32 1.98
C ASN A 48 -4.84 10.97 2.36
N ALA A 49 -5.61 9.87 2.32
CA ALA A 49 -5.12 8.51 2.55
C ALA A 49 -4.03 8.12 1.54
N PHE A 50 -4.23 8.43 0.25
CA PHE A 50 -3.23 8.19 -0.79
C PHE A 50 -1.96 8.98 -0.50
N LYS A 51 -2.07 10.29 -0.24
CA LYS A 51 -0.94 11.20 0.01
C LYS A 51 -0.11 10.76 1.21
N VAL A 52 -0.76 10.41 2.32
CA VAL A 52 -0.10 9.84 3.51
C VAL A 52 0.63 8.56 3.16
N THR A 53 -0.03 7.66 2.43
CA THR A 53 0.54 6.37 2.04
C THR A 53 1.78 6.52 1.16
N VAL A 54 1.72 7.31 0.08
CA VAL A 54 2.89 7.52 -0.80
C VAL A 54 4.02 8.25 -0.09
N THR A 55 3.69 9.22 0.78
CA THR A 55 4.70 9.93 1.57
C THR A 55 5.45 8.99 2.51
N GLU A 56 4.75 8.14 3.26
CA GLU A 56 5.38 7.22 4.21
C GLU A 56 6.11 6.08 3.51
N LEU A 57 5.59 5.56 2.39
CA LEU A 57 6.29 4.55 1.60
C LEU A 57 7.58 5.10 0.97
N GLY A 58 7.55 6.33 0.47
CA GLY A 58 8.71 6.99 -0.13
C GLY A 58 9.85 7.28 0.86
N LYS A 59 9.54 7.40 2.16
CA LYS A 59 10.55 7.63 3.21
C LYS A 59 11.47 6.44 3.46
N ASN A 60 11.02 5.21 3.15
CA ASN A 60 11.80 4.01 3.47
C ASN A 60 11.85 3.03 2.29
N PRO A 61 12.96 2.99 1.54
CA PRO A 61 13.09 2.12 0.36
C PRO A 61 13.07 0.62 0.72
N ILE A 62 13.25 0.25 2.00
CA ILE A 62 13.15 -1.15 2.43
C ILE A 62 11.76 -1.72 2.15
N TYR A 63 10.71 -0.91 2.23
CA TYR A 63 9.34 -1.34 2.02
C TYR A 63 9.11 -1.94 0.63
N MET A 64 9.55 -1.23 -0.43
CA MET A 64 9.42 -1.75 -1.79
C MET A 64 10.32 -2.97 -2.01
N LYS A 65 11.53 -2.97 -1.42
CA LYS A 65 12.45 -4.11 -1.52
C LYS A 65 11.86 -5.38 -0.91
N LEU A 66 11.23 -5.30 0.26
CA LEU A 66 10.58 -6.46 0.89
C LEU A 66 9.44 -7.01 0.01
N MET A 67 8.62 -6.14 -0.58
CA MET A 67 7.58 -6.59 -1.50
C MET A 67 8.15 -7.24 -2.77
N MET A 68 9.25 -6.70 -3.33
CA MET A 68 9.92 -7.32 -4.48
C MET A 68 10.51 -8.69 -4.14
N ILE A 69 11.13 -8.84 -2.97
CA ILE A 69 11.64 -10.14 -2.50
C ILE A 69 10.48 -11.14 -2.35
N GLU A 70 9.36 -10.73 -1.75
CA GLU A 70 8.18 -11.59 -1.62
C GLU A 70 7.64 -12.05 -2.98
N MET A 71 7.59 -11.16 -3.97
CA MET A 71 7.10 -11.50 -5.31
C MET A 71 8.07 -12.40 -6.09
N VAL A 72 9.37 -12.10 -6.06
CA VAL A 72 10.37 -12.75 -6.91
C VAL A 72 10.91 -14.04 -6.30
N GLU A 73 11.19 -14.04 -5.00
CA GLU A 73 11.80 -15.18 -4.33
C GLU A 73 10.76 -16.14 -3.77
N PHE A 74 9.67 -15.62 -3.20
CA PHE A 74 8.70 -16.41 -2.45
C PHE A 74 7.35 -16.59 -3.17
N ASN A 75 7.17 -15.98 -4.34
CA ASN A 75 5.95 -16.05 -5.16
C ASN A 75 4.67 -15.68 -4.40
N GLY A 76 4.74 -14.76 -3.44
CA GLY A 76 3.58 -14.31 -2.67
C GLY A 76 3.04 -15.28 -1.62
N ARG A 77 3.76 -16.36 -1.30
CA ARG A 77 3.30 -17.40 -0.36
C ARG A 77 3.00 -16.90 1.05
N HIS A 78 3.65 -15.82 1.50
CA HIS A 78 3.44 -15.26 2.84
C HIS A 78 2.25 -14.30 2.90
N GLY A 79 1.61 -14.03 1.75
CA GLY A 79 0.42 -13.19 1.66
C GLY A 79 -0.67 -13.58 2.65
N ALA A 80 -0.97 -14.87 2.77
CA ALA A 80 -2.00 -15.36 3.69
C ALA A 80 -1.68 -15.05 5.17
N SER A 81 -0.43 -15.23 5.60
CA SER A 81 0.01 -14.91 6.97
C SER A 81 -0.04 -13.42 7.23
N MET A 82 0.40 -12.59 6.27
CA MET A 82 0.26 -11.14 6.35
C MET A 82 -1.21 -10.72 6.46
N PHE A 83 -2.10 -11.31 5.65
CA PHE A 83 -3.54 -11.00 5.70
C PHE A 83 -4.17 -11.34 7.05
N LYS A 84 -3.78 -12.44 7.71
CA LYS A 84 -4.27 -12.77 9.06
C LYS A 84 -3.93 -11.70 10.08
N GLU A 85 -2.72 -11.14 9.99
CA GLU A 85 -2.25 -10.07 10.88
C GLU A 85 -2.90 -8.70 10.55
N ILE A 86 -3.14 -8.43 9.26
CA ILE A 86 -3.67 -7.15 8.77
C ILE A 86 -5.19 -7.07 8.92
N ALA A 87 -5.92 -8.15 8.63
CA ALA A 87 -7.39 -8.21 8.58
C ALA A 87 -8.08 -7.54 9.78
N PRO A 88 -7.72 -7.83 11.06
CA PRO A 88 -8.38 -7.19 12.19
C PRO A 88 -8.12 -5.68 12.28
N ARG A 89 -6.97 -5.20 11.76
CA ARG A 89 -6.58 -3.79 11.81
C ARG A 89 -7.23 -2.95 10.71
N VAL A 90 -7.61 -3.57 9.59
CA VAL A 90 -8.27 -2.89 8.46
C VAL A 90 -9.79 -2.81 8.59
N LEU A 91 -10.40 -3.50 9.55
CA LEU A 91 -11.85 -3.43 9.79
C LEU A 91 -12.37 -1.99 10.00
N PRO A 92 -11.73 -1.12 10.81
CA PRO A 92 -12.17 0.27 10.96
C PRO A 92 -12.10 1.06 9.64
N MET A 93 -11.13 0.76 8.77
CA MET A 93 -11.04 1.37 7.45
C MET A 93 -12.23 0.94 6.58
N PHE A 94 -12.69 -0.31 6.66
CA PHE A 94 -13.92 -0.73 5.98
C PHE A 94 -15.15 0.03 6.48
N GLU A 95 -15.26 0.27 7.79
CA GLU A 95 -16.35 1.09 8.33
C GLU A 95 -16.32 2.52 7.78
N GLN A 96 -15.14 3.13 7.71
CA GLN A 96 -14.97 4.45 7.11
C GLN A 96 -15.32 4.45 5.62
N LEU A 97 -14.89 3.42 4.87
CA LEU A 97 -15.26 3.21 3.48
C LEU A 97 -16.77 3.04 3.29
N LEU A 98 -17.45 2.32 4.19
CA LEU A 98 -18.90 2.14 4.15
C LEU A 98 -19.65 3.46 4.35
N LYS A 99 -19.14 4.36 5.20
CA LYS A 99 -19.73 5.71 5.39
C LYS A 99 -19.67 6.53 4.10
N VAL A 100 -18.55 6.46 3.38
CA VAL A 100 -18.35 7.23 2.14
C VAL A 100 -18.82 6.49 0.88
N ARG A 101 -19.19 5.21 0.98
CA ARG A 101 -19.58 4.32 -0.13
C ARG A 101 -20.65 4.88 -1.05
N LYS A 102 -21.57 5.70 -0.51
CA LYS A 102 -22.64 6.31 -1.34
C LYS A 102 -22.07 7.20 -2.45
N GLY A 103 -20.88 7.77 -2.27
CA GLY A 103 -20.18 8.54 -3.29
C GLY A 103 -19.36 7.69 -4.28
N LEU A 104 -19.30 6.37 -4.11
CA LEU A 104 -18.47 5.47 -4.92
C LEU A 104 -19.31 4.65 -5.90
N ARG A 105 -18.79 4.49 -7.12
CA ARG A 105 -19.29 3.58 -8.16
C ARG A 105 -18.95 2.12 -7.86
N ILE A 106 -17.83 1.87 -7.18
CA ILE A 106 -17.39 0.51 -6.85
C ILE A 106 -18.19 -0.02 -5.64
N SER A 107 -19.06 -1.00 -5.90
CA SER A 107 -19.90 -1.58 -4.85
C SER A 107 -19.22 -2.71 -4.05
N ASN A 108 -18.19 -3.36 -4.60
CA ASN A 108 -17.48 -4.47 -3.98
C ASN A 108 -16.25 -3.97 -3.17
N PRO A 109 -16.24 -4.08 -1.83
CA PRO A 109 -15.16 -3.57 -1.00
C PRO A 109 -13.79 -4.23 -1.25
N ALA A 110 -13.78 -5.53 -1.57
CA ALA A 110 -12.54 -6.24 -1.88
C ALA A 110 -11.93 -5.76 -3.21
N LEU A 111 -12.77 -5.51 -4.23
CA LEU A 111 -12.31 -4.94 -5.50
C LEU A 111 -11.82 -3.50 -5.32
N PHE A 112 -12.54 -2.70 -4.52
CA PHE A 112 -12.11 -1.35 -4.15
C PHE A 112 -10.69 -1.37 -3.56
N LEU A 113 -10.48 -2.13 -2.48
CA LEU A 113 -9.16 -2.23 -1.86
C LEU A 113 -8.09 -2.74 -2.82
N ARG A 114 -8.38 -3.82 -3.57
CA ARG A 114 -7.45 -4.38 -4.55
C ARG A 114 -7.00 -3.33 -5.58
N SER A 115 -7.94 -2.54 -6.09
CA SER A 115 -7.63 -1.49 -7.07
C SER A 115 -6.87 -0.30 -6.47
N PHE A 116 -7.23 0.12 -5.25
CA PHE A 116 -6.56 1.21 -4.56
C PHE A 116 -5.11 0.86 -4.20
N PHE A 117 -4.88 -0.34 -3.64
CA PHE A 117 -3.53 -0.86 -3.40
C PHE A 117 -2.78 -1.04 -4.71
N GLY A 118 -3.41 -1.59 -5.75
CA GLY A 118 -2.80 -1.76 -7.07
C GLY A 118 -2.30 -0.45 -7.67
N MET A 119 -3.07 0.62 -7.53
CA MET A 119 -2.67 1.97 -7.96
C MET A 119 -1.43 2.45 -7.20
N ILE A 120 -1.38 2.33 -5.87
CA ILE A 120 -0.21 2.73 -5.07
C ILE A 120 1.03 1.95 -5.50
N ILE A 121 0.91 0.63 -5.69
CA ILE A 121 2.02 -0.20 -6.18
C ILE A 121 2.47 0.25 -7.56
N SER A 122 1.51 0.52 -8.46
CA SER A 122 1.80 1.00 -9.81
C SER A 122 2.58 2.32 -9.80
N TYR A 123 2.21 3.27 -8.94
CA TYR A 123 2.93 4.53 -8.75
C TYR A 123 4.41 4.27 -8.41
N PHE A 124 4.68 3.47 -7.37
CA PHE A 124 6.06 3.20 -6.96
C PHE A 124 6.87 2.39 -7.98
N ILE A 125 6.26 1.37 -8.59
CA ILE A 125 6.97 0.53 -9.56
C ILE A 125 7.36 1.34 -10.78
N THR A 126 6.44 2.16 -11.31
CA THR A 126 6.72 3.00 -12.47
C THR A 126 7.71 4.11 -12.15
N GLU A 127 7.66 4.69 -10.94
CA GLU A 127 8.67 5.63 -10.44
C GLU A 127 10.06 4.97 -10.37
N MET A 128 10.17 3.78 -9.78
CA MET A 128 11.44 3.05 -9.69
C MET A 128 12.03 2.70 -11.07
N VAL A 129 11.19 2.28 -12.01
CA VAL A 129 11.61 1.98 -13.40
C VAL A 129 12.13 3.23 -14.12
N THR A 130 11.52 4.38 -13.86
CA THR A 130 11.82 5.62 -14.59
C THR A 130 12.82 6.54 -13.88
N ALA A 131 13.18 6.28 -12.62
CA ALA A 131 13.96 7.14 -11.73
C ALA A 131 15.27 7.70 -12.34
N ASN A 132 15.93 6.94 -13.22
CA ASN A 132 17.19 7.33 -13.86
C ASN A 132 17.05 7.63 -15.36
N SER A 133 15.84 7.97 -15.82
CA SER A 133 15.52 8.20 -17.24
C SER A 133 15.07 9.63 -17.51
N VAL A 134 15.00 10.02 -18.79
CA VAL A 134 14.43 11.32 -19.20
C VAL A 134 12.97 11.48 -18.74
N ILE A 135 12.22 10.38 -18.61
CA ILE A 135 10.83 10.39 -18.16
C ILE A 135 10.70 11.00 -16.76
N SER A 136 11.62 10.67 -15.83
CA SER A 136 11.60 11.26 -14.48
C SER A 136 11.68 12.80 -14.49
N LYS A 137 12.36 13.38 -15.48
CA LYS A 137 12.50 14.84 -15.62
C LYS A 137 11.27 15.49 -16.27
N LEU A 138 10.45 14.70 -16.97
CA LEU A 138 9.20 15.15 -17.58
C LEU A 138 8.02 15.07 -16.63
N MET A 139 8.12 14.29 -15.55
CA MET A 139 7.06 14.16 -14.56
C MET A 139 6.84 15.49 -13.81
N PRO A 140 5.59 15.91 -13.61
CA PRO A 140 5.30 17.13 -12.89
C PRO A 140 5.55 16.93 -11.38
N LYS A 141 5.78 18.02 -10.64
CA LYS A 141 6.10 17.96 -9.20
C LYS A 141 4.96 17.43 -8.34
N ASP A 142 3.73 17.58 -8.82
CA ASP A 142 2.47 17.16 -8.22
C ASP A 142 1.97 15.82 -8.82
N ALA A 143 2.86 15.01 -9.40
CA ALA A 143 2.49 13.74 -10.04
C ALA A 143 1.63 12.83 -9.15
N ALA A 144 1.86 12.80 -7.84
CA ALA A 144 1.04 12.06 -6.89
C ALA A 144 -0.42 12.57 -6.84
N ASP A 145 -0.62 13.88 -6.81
CA ASP A 145 -1.95 14.50 -6.77
C ASP A 145 -2.72 14.23 -8.07
N VAL A 146 -2.04 14.27 -9.22
CA VAL A 146 -2.62 13.89 -10.52
C VAL A 146 -2.94 12.39 -10.59
N TYR A 147 -2.09 11.53 -10.01
CA TYR A 147 -2.30 10.08 -10.02
C TYR A 147 -3.58 9.65 -9.30
N ILE A 148 -3.82 10.22 -8.12
CA ILE A 148 -5.03 9.95 -7.35
C ILE A 148 -6.26 10.59 -8.02
N ASP A 149 -6.11 11.75 -8.65
CA ASP A 149 -7.21 12.39 -9.40
C ASP A 149 -7.75 11.49 -10.51
N ILE A 150 -6.86 10.90 -11.32
CA ILE A 150 -7.23 9.95 -12.38
C ILE A 150 -8.02 8.77 -11.80
N TYR A 151 -7.58 8.22 -10.68
CA TYR A 151 -8.25 7.11 -10.03
C TYR A 151 -9.62 7.50 -9.48
N LEU A 152 -9.72 8.64 -8.80
CA LEU A 152 -10.96 9.17 -8.24
C LEU A 152 -12.01 9.39 -9.31
N HIS A 153 -11.63 9.96 -10.45
CA HIS A 153 -12.53 10.12 -11.60
C HIS A 153 -13.12 8.79 -12.09
N GLY A 154 -12.40 7.68 -11.93
CA GLY A 154 -12.89 6.34 -12.27
C GLY A 154 -13.81 5.69 -11.23
N ILE A 155 -13.78 6.14 -9.97
CA ILE A 155 -14.44 5.47 -8.85
C ILE A 155 -15.51 6.29 -8.15
N LEU A 156 -15.52 7.61 -8.31
CA LEU A 156 -16.57 8.49 -7.81
C LEU A 156 -17.78 8.44 -8.75
N ASN A 157 -18.96 8.71 -8.20
CA ASN A 157 -20.15 8.91 -9.01
C ASN A 157 -20.06 10.26 -9.74
N SER A 158 -20.65 10.38 -10.93
CA SER A 158 -20.59 11.59 -11.78
C SER A 158 -21.23 12.86 -11.17
N GLU A 159 -21.77 12.78 -9.95
CA GLU A 159 -22.39 13.88 -9.20
C GLU A 159 -21.66 14.16 -7.86
N GLY A 160 -20.45 13.62 -7.68
CA GLY A 160 -19.59 13.86 -6.52
C GLY A 160 -18.60 14.99 -6.76
#